data_AF-I4DBA4-F1
#
_entry.id   AF-I4DBA4-F1
#
_cell.length_a   1.000
_cell.length_b   1.000
_cell.length_c   1.000
_cell.angle_alpha   90.00
_cell.angle_beta   90.00
_cell.angle_gamma   90.00
#
_symmetry.space_group_name_H-M   'P 1'
#
loop_
_entity.id
_entity.type
_entity.pdbx_description
1 polymer ?
#
loop_
_entity_poly.entity_id
_entity_poly.type
_entity_poly.pdbx_seq_one_letter_code
_entity_poly.pdbx_strand_id
1 'polypeptide(L)'
;MPDERKYVKDYAKRLQRVIVDYEHTIAEHLNEDYLKQTKWQDKLADRIAAFGGSWSFIIMFATFLSAWILINTLNILGHFDPPPFILLNLILSFIAAFQAPIIMMSQNRQTARDKRESIIDFAINYKAELEVDDIQEHLHRIESEMAQIKLLLQSQR
;
A
#
# COMPACT_ATOMS: atom_id res chain seq x y z
N MET A 1 40.81 5.73 -11.30
CA MET A 1 39.55 6.01 -10.59
C MET A 1 38.51 6.40 -11.64
N PRO A 2 37.37 5.72 -11.73
CA PRO A 2 36.34 6.06 -12.71
C PRO A 2 35.71 7.42 -12.35
N ASP A 3 35.39 8.21 -13.38
CA ASP A 3 34.94 9.61 -13.27
C ASP A 3 33.58 9.72 -12.57
N GLU A 4 33.62 10.10 -11.29
CA GLU A 4 32.49 10.28 -10.38
C GLU A 4 31.41 11.21 -10.95
N ARG A 5 31.81 12.22 -11.75
CA ARG A 5 30.88 13.17 -12.38
C ARG A 5 30.02 12.53 -13.46
N LYS A 6 30.51 11.46 -14.09
CA LYS A 6 29.76 10.70 -15.09
C LYS A 6 28.68 9.83 -14.43
N TYR A 7 28.99 9.25 -13.27
CA TYR A 7 28.03 8.48 -12.48
C TYR A 7 26.87 9.35 -11.99
N VAL A 8 27.16 10.53 -11.43
CA VAL A 8 26.13 11.46 -10.95
C VAL A 8 25.21 11.92 -12.08
N LYS A 9 25.77 12.26 -13.26
CA LYS A 9 24.97 12.64 -14.43
C LYS A 9 24.10 11.52 -14.98
N ASP A 10 24.61 10.30 -15.02
CA ASP A 10 23.83 9.15 -15.49
C ASP A 10 22.75 8.75 -14.48
N TYR A 11 23.01 8.92 -13.18
CA TYR A 11 22.01 8.72 -12.13
C TYR A 11 20.89 9.76 -12.22
N ALA A 12 21.25 11.05 -12.31
CA ALA A 12 20.30 12.14 -12.47
C ALA A 12 19.43 11.95 -13.72
N LYS A 13 20.02 11.56 -14.87
CA LYS A 13 19.26 11.24 -16.08
C LYS A 13 18.30 10.07 -15.91
N ARG A 14 18.71 9.03 -15.18
CA ARG A 14 17.84 7.88 -14.87
C ARG A 14 16.70 8.28 -13.95
N LEU A 15 16.97 9.09 -12.91
CA LEU A 15 15.97 9.63 -12.00
C LEU A 15 14.98 10.55 -12.69
N GLN A 16 15.46 11.45 -13.55
CA GLN A 16 14.62 12.35 -14.32
C GLN A 16 13.72 11.56 -15.29
N ARG A 17 14.25 10.50 -15.90
CA ARG A 17 13.45 9.57 -16.70
C ARG A 17 12.40 8.88 -15.84
N VAL A 18 12.75 8.41 -14.65
CA VAL A 18 11.83 7.79 -13.70
C VAL A 18 10.72 8.76 -13.28
N ILE A 19 11.03 10.02 -12.95
CA ILE A 19 10.05 11.05 -12.58
C ILE A 19 9.08 11.36 -13.74
N VAL A 20 9.61 11.51 -14.96
CA VAL A 20 8.79 11.77 -16.17
C VAL A 20 7.94 10.56 -16.55
N ASP A 21 8.51 9.36 -16.45
CA ASP A 21 7.79 8.09 -16.63
C ASP A 21 6.70 7.96 -15.56
N TYR A 22 6.93 8.44 -14.33
CA TYR A 22 5.96 8.47 -13.24
C TYR A 22 4.80 9.46 -13.45
N GLU A 23 5.03 10.65 -14.00
CA GLU A 23 3.95 11.57 -14.39
C GLU A 23 2.98 10.89 -15.38
N HIS A 24 3.55 10.19 -16.37
CA HIS A 24 2.79 9.42 -17.33
C HIS A 24 2.14 8.18 -16.69
N THR A 25 2.85 7.52 -15.78
CA THR A 25 2.39 6.31 -15.07
C THR A 25 1.25 6.61 -14.10
N ILE A 26 1.20 7.78 -13.45
CA ILE A 26 0.06 8.18 -12.59
C ILE A 26 -1.19 8.43 -13.43
N ALA A 27 -1.05 9.11 -14.57
CA ALA A 27 -2.14 9.35 -15.51
C ALA A 27 -2.62 8.05 -16.19
N GLU A 28 -1.69 7.14 -16.53
CA GLU A 28 -2.01 5.82 -17.08
C GLU A 28 -2.52 4.85 -16.01
N HIS A 29 -2.01 4.81 -14.78
CA HIS A 29 -2.48 3.89 -13.72
C HIS A 29 -3.89 4.23 -13.24
N LEU A 30 -4.27 5.51 -13.19
CA LEU A 30 -5.67 5.91 -12.99
C LEU A 30 -6.60 5.28 -14.04
N ASN A 31 -6.07 4.98 -15.24
CA ASN A 31 -6.82 4.45 -16.38
C ASN A 31 -6.64 2.92 -16.58
N GLU A 32 -5.45 2.37 -16.31
CA GLU A 32 -5.08 0.96 -16.47
C GLU A 32 -5.53 0.09 -15.29
N ASP A 33 -5.46 0.58 -14.04
CA ASP A 33 -6.04 -0.13 -12.88
C ASP A 33 -7.58 -0.22 -12.99
N TYR A 34 -8.20 0.61 -13.83
CA TYR A 34 -9.64 0.56 -14.15
C TYR A 34 -9.98 -0.50 -15.22
N LEU A 35 -9.00 -0.88 -16.07
CA LEU A 35 -9.21 -1.66 -17.29
C LEU A 35 -8.58 -3.06 -17.28
N LYS A 36 -7.49 -3.31 -16.56
CA LYS A 36 -6.75 -4.59 -16.64
C LYS A 36 -6.64 -5.29 -15.28
N GLN A 37 -7.64 -6.11 -14.94
CA GLN A 37 -7.55 -7.49 -14.40
C GLN A 37 -8.81 -7.84 -13.56
N THR A 38 -9.51 -8.89 -14.01
CA THR A 38 -10.65 -9.62 -13.42
C THR A 38 -11.52 -8.94 -12.35
N LYS A 39 -12.37 -7.98 -12.79
CA LYS A 39 -13.38 -7.26 -11.98
C LYS A 39 -14.23 -8.10 -11.02
N TRP A 40 -14.30 -9.43 -11.16
CA TRP A 40 -15.12 -10.29 -10.31
C TRP A 40 -14.33 -10.98 -9.18
N GLN A 41 -13.13 -11.50 -9.45
CA GLN A 41 -12.33 -12.25 -8.45
C GLN A 41 -11.79 -11.30 -7.39
N ASP A 42 -11.24 -10.17 -7.82
CA ASP A 42 -10.66 -9.18 -6.91
C ASP A 42 -11.72 -8.54 -6.01
N LYS A 43 -12.90 -8.22 -6.59
CA LYS A 43 -14.05 -7.70 -5.82
C LYS A 43 -14.59 -8.73 -4.83
N LEU A 44 -14.60 -10.02 -5.19
CA LEU A 44 -15.04 -11.08 -4.30
C LEU A 44 -14.04 -11.25 -3.15
N ALA A 45 -12.74 -11.29 -3.45
CA ALA A 45 -11.69 -11.38 -2.44
C ALA A 45 -11.71 -10.17 -1.48
N ASP A 46 -11.90 -8.96 -2.01
CA ASP A 46 -12.05 -7.74 -1.19
C ASP A 46 -13.25 -7.80 -0.24
N ARG A 47 -14.40 -8.26 -0.75
CA ARG A 47 -15.59 -8.44 0.10
C ARG A 47 -15.40 -9.51 1.16
N ILE A 48 -14.77 -10.64 0.81
CA ILE A 48 -14.50 -11.73 1.76
C ILE A 48 -13.53 -11.26 2.84
N ALA A 49 -12.47 -10.54 2.47
CA ALA A 49 -11.50 -10.00 3.42
C ALA A 49 -12.15 -8.96 4.36
N ALA A 50 -12.95 -8.04 3.81
CA ALA A 50 -13.66 -7.03 4.60
C ALA A 50 -14.72 -7.65 5.53
N PHE A 51 -15.42 -8.69 5.06
CA PHE A 51 -16.43 -9.38 5.84
C PHE A 51 -15.82 -10.25 6.95
N GLY A 52 -14.79 -11.05 6.63
CA GLY A 52 -14.10 -11.91 7.59
C GLY A 52 -13.36 -11.15 8.69
N GLY A 53 -12.95 -9.90 8.43
CA GLY A 53 -12.33 -9.02 9.42
C GLY A 53 -13.31 -8.20 10.28
N SER A 54 -14.62 -8.32 10.06
CA SER A 54 -15.62 -7.50 10.76
C SER A 54 -16.01 -8.09 12.12
N TRP A 55 -16.18 -7.22 13.13
CA TRP A 55 -16.75 -7.58 14.43
C TRP A 55 -18.14 -8.22 14.33
N SER A 56 -18.96 -7.82 13.35
CA SER A 56 -20.29 -8.40 13.14
C SER A 56 -20.22 -9.87 12.68
N PHE A 57 -19.19 -10.25 11.91
CA PHE A 57 -18.98 -11.63 11.49
C PHE A 57 -18.62 -12.52 12.68
N ILE A 58 -17.73 -12.06 13.56
CA ILE A 58 -17.32 -12.79 14.76
C ILE A 58 -18.53 -13.09 15.65
N ILE A 59 -19.38 -12.09 15.90
CA ILE A 59 -20.57 -12.24 16.75
C ILE A 59 -21.59 -13.19 16.12
N MET A 60 -21.85 -13.06 14.81
CA MET A 60 -22.75 -13.97 14.08
C MET A 60 -22.24 -15.40 14.14
N PHE A 61 -20.95 -15.61 13.87
CA PHE A 61 -20.33 -16.93 13.86
C PHE A 61 -20.36 -17.58 15.26
N ALA A 62 -20.03 -16.82 16.30
CA ALA A 62 -20.15 -17.29 17.69
C ALA A 62 -21.59 -17.69 18.04
N THR A 63 -22.57 -16.87 17.66
CA THR A 63 -23.99 -17.15 17.89
C THR A 63 -24.44 -18.43 17.16
N PHE A 64 -24.02 -18.60 15.91
CA PHE A 64 -24.28 -19.81 15.13
C PHE A 64 -23.70 -21.06 15.79
N LEU A 65 -22.43 -21.01 16.23
CA LEU A 65 -21.79 -22.12 16.94
C LEU A 65 -22.52 -22.46 18.25
N SER A 66 -22.87 -21.45 19.05
CA SER A 66 -23.62 -21.65 20.29
C SER A 66 -25.00 -22.26 20.01
N ALA A 67 -25.72 -21.78 18.99
CA ALA A 67 -27.01 -22.32 18.60
C ALA A 67 -26.90 -23.78 18.13
N TRP A 68 -25.89 -24.12 17.32
CA TRP A 68 -25.64 -25.48 16.86
C TRP A 68 -25.42 -26.46 18.03
N ILE A 69 -24.57 -26.05 18.98
CA ILE A 69 -24.27 -26.84 20.17
C ILE A 69 -25.53 -27.03 21.03
N LEU A 70 -26.31 -25.96 21.26
CA LEU A 70 -27.53 -26.02 22.05
C LEU A 70 -28.60 -26.93 21.41
N ILE A 71 -28.83 -26.81 20.11
CA ILE A 71 -29.82 -27.62 19.39
C ILE A 71 -29.49 -29.12 19.47
N ASN A 72 -28.21 -29.47 19.27
CA ASN A 72 -27.76 -30.86 19.30
C ASN A 72 -27.66 -31.43 20.72
N THR A 73 -27.23 -30.63 21.70
CA THR A 73 -27.11 -31.08 23.11
C THR A 73 -28.47 -31.25 23.77
N LEU A 74 -29.42 -30.35 23.49
CA LEU A 74 -30.78 -30.40 24.02
C LEU A 74 -31.69 -31.34 23.19
N ASN A 75 -31.16 -31.98 22.15
CA ASN A 75 -31.87 -32.92 21.28
C ASN A 75 -33.18 -32.32 20.73
N ILE A 76 -33.18 -31.03 20.37
CA ILE A 76 -34.39 -30.29 19.98
C ILE A 76 -34.96 -30.79 18.64
N LEU A 77 -34.09 -31.28 17.74
CA LEU A 77 -34.45 -31.73 16.38
C LEU A 77 -34.02 -33.18 16.08
N GLY A 78 -33.59 -33.95 17.10
CA GLY A 78 -32.89 -35.23 16.92
C GLY A 78 -31.37 -35.08 17.00
N HIS A 79 -30.66 -36.16 17.39
CA HIS A 79 -29.20 -36.18 17.51
C HIS A 79 -28.54 -36.20 16.12
N PHE A 80 -28.44 -35.04 15.49
CA PHE A 80 -27.81 -34.90 14.17
C PHE A 80 -26.28 -34.86 14.26
N ASP A 81 -25.75 -34.22 15.31
CA ASP A 81 -24.32 -34.13 15.61
C ASP A 81 -24.08 -34.31 17.12
N PRO A 82 -24.17 -35.53 17.66
CA PRO A 82 -23.96 -35.80 19.08
C PRO A 82 -22.53 -35.45 19.51
N PRO A 83 -22.31 -35.14 20.81
CA PRO A 83 -20.97 -34.96 21.36
C PRO A 83 -20.09 -36.18 21.01
N PRO A 84 -18.90 -36.02 20.40
CA PRO A 84 -18.03 -34.82 20.40
C PRO A 84 -18.16 -33.86 19.20
N PHE A 85 -19.29 -33.82 18.48
CA PHE A 85 -19.56 -32.89 17.35
C PHE A 85 -18.66 -33.10 16.12
N ILE A 86 -18.69 -34.30 15.54
CA ILE A 86 -17.82 -34.67 14.40
C ILE A 86 -18.11 -33.85 13.14
N LEU A 87 -19.39 -33.53 12.88
CA LEU A 87 -19.77 -32.79 11.68
C LEU A 87 -19.35 -31.33 11.78
N LEU A 88 -19.57 -30.71 12.95
CA LEU A 88 -19.11 -29.35 13.22
C LEU A 88 -17.59 -29.25 13.09
N ASN A 89 -16.86 -30.22 13.65
CA ASN A 89 -15.41 -30.26 13.57
C ASN A 89 -14.91 -30.37 12.12
N LEU A 90 -15.56 -31.22 11.30
CA LEU A 90 -15.23 -31.37 9.89
C LEU A 90 -15.40 -30.05 9.12
N ILE A 91 -16.54 -29.38 9.29
CA ILE A 91 -16.84 -28.11 8.62
C ILE A 91 -15.83 -27.03 9.02
N LEU A 92 -15.56 -26.88 10.32
CA LEU A 92 -14.58 -25.92 10.83
C LEU A 92 -13.18 -26.17 10.27
N SER A 93 -12.77 -27.43 10.18
CA SER A 93 -11.47 -27.81 9.62
C SER A 93 -11.33 -27.43 8.14
N PHE A 94 -12.38 -27.65 7.34
CA PHE A 94 -12.39 -27.22 5.94
C PHE A 94 -12.33 -25.69 5.80
N ILE A 95 -13.09 -24.94 6.60
CA ILE A 95 -13.07 -23.48 6.58
C ILE A 95 -11.66 -22.95 6.93
N ALA A 96 -11.05 -23.49 7.99
CA ALA A 96 -9.72 -23.11 8.43
C ALA A 96 -8.64 -23.40 7.36
N ALA A 97 -8.75 -24.51 6.63
CA ALA A 97 -7.82 -24.87 5.57
C ALA A 97 -7.77 -23.82 4.43
N PHE A 98 -8.92 -23.23 4.06
CA PHE A 98 -8.98 -22.18 3.04
C PHE A 98 -8.63 -20.79 3.58
N GLN A 99 -8.63 -20.60 4.89
CA GLN A 99 -8.41 -19.30 5.51
C GLN A 99 -6.99 -18.75 5.24
N ALA A 100 -5.95 -19.57 5.41
CA ALA A 100 -4.56 -19.12 5.25
C ALA A 100 -4.21 -18.67 3.80
N PRO A 101 -4.60 -19.40 2.73
CA PRO A 101 -4.41 -18.93 1.36
C PRO A 101 -5.16 -17.64 1.04
N ILE A 102 -6.39 -17.48 1.50
CA ILE A 102 -7.20 -16.27 1.28
C ILE A 102 -6.53 -15.07 1.95
N ILE A 103 -6.07 -15.23 3.20
CA ILE A 103 -5.32 -14.20 3.92
C ILE A 103 -4.04 -13.86 3.15
N MET A 104 -3.28 -14.86 2.71
CA MET A 104 -2.03 -14.67 1.97
C MET A 104 -2.26 -13.95 0.63
N MET A 105 -3.33 -14.26 -0.09
CA MET A 105 -3.72 -13.55 -1.32
C MET A 105 -4.06 -12.08 -1.04
N SER A 106 -4.82 -11.81 0.03
CA SER A 106 -5.14 -10.44 0.44
C SER A 106 -3.88 -9.67 0.85
N GLN A 107 -2.99 -10.30 1.60
CA GLN A 107 -1.72 -9.72 2.03
C GLN A 107 -0.80 -9.43 0.85
N ASN A 108 -0.58 -10.37 -0.07
CA ASN A 108 0.28 -10.18 -1.23
C ASN A 108 -0.15 -8.98 -2.09
N ARG A 109 -1.46 -8.76 -2.20
CA ARG A 109 -2.02 -7.60 -2.89
C ARG A 109 -1.83 -6.28 -2.13
N GLN A 110 -1.98 -6.29 -0.80
CA GLN A 110 -1.67 -5.11 0.02
C GLN A 110 -0.19 -4.76 -0.08
N THR A 111 0.72 -5.73 0.08
CA THR A 111 2.17 -5.51 -0.05
C THR A 111 2.56 -4.97 -1.44
N ALA A 112 1.89 -5.42 -2.51
CA ALA A 112 2.12 -4.88 -3.85
C ALA A 112 1.70 -3.40 -3.97
N ARG A 113 0.59 -2.99 -3.33
CA ARG A 113 0.16 -1.59 -3.27
C ARG A 113 1.12 -0.76 -2.42
N ASP A 114 1.44 -1.22 -1.21
CA ASP A 114 2.35 -0.53 -0.28
C ASP A 114 3.72 -0.29 -0.91
N LYS A 115 4.24 -1.28 -1.67
CA LYS A 115 5.50 -1.13 -2.39
C LYS A 115 5.44 -0.05 -3.47
N ARG A 116 4.32 0.06 -4.21
CA ARG A 116 4.15 1.11 -5.22
C ARG A 116 4.08 2.48 -4.56
N GLU A 117 3.29 2.61 -3.51
CA GLU A 117 3.13 3.86 -2.75
C GLU A 117 4.47 4.33 -2.15
N SER A 118 5.24 3.41 -1.55
CA SER A 118 6.57 3.72 -1.02
C SER A 118 7.55 4.25 -2.06
N ILE A 119 7.50 3.75 -3.31
CA ILE A 119 8.37 4.26 -4.38
C ILE A 119 7.94 5.67 -4.81
N ILE A 120 6.63 5.94 -4.84
CA ILE A 120 6.09 7.27 -5.15
C ILE A 120 6.51 8.28 -4.08
N ASP A 121 6.34 7.93 -2.80
CA ASP A 121 6.74 8.78 -1.69
C ASP A 121 8.24 9.10 -1.72
N PHE A 122 9.07 8.11 -2.03
CA PHE A 122 10.50 8.30 -2.22
C PHE A 122 10.80 9.30 -3.35
N ALA A 123 10.14 9.16 -4.50
CA ALA A 123 10.35 10.05 -5.64
C ALA A 123 9.90 11.50 -5.36
N ILE A 124 8.78 11.69 -4.66
CA ILE A 124 8.29 13.01 -4.24
C ILE A 124 9.28 13.67 -3.28
N ASN A 125 9.71 12.94 -2.24
CA ASN A 125 10.66 13.47 -1.26
C ASN A 125 12.00 13.84 -1.92
N TYR A 126 12.48 13.00 -2.83
CA TYR A 126 13.71 13.29 -3.57
C TYR A 126 13.58 14.53 -4.48
N LYS A 127 12.43 14.71 -5.15
CA LYS A 127 12.17 15.92 -5.93
C LYS A 127 12.11 17.16 -5.05
N ALA A 128 11.48 17.08 -3.88
CA ALA A 128 11.44 18.17 -2.93
C ALA A 128 12.84 18.56 -2.43
N GLU A 129 13.72 17.57 -2.18
CA GLU A 129 15.12 17.81 -1.83
C GLU A 129 15.86 18.57 -2.94
N LEU A 130 15.71 18.16 -4.21
CA LEU A 130 16.31 18.88 -5.34
C LEU A 130 15.79 20.32 -5.50
N GLU A 131 14.51 20.55 -5.28
CA GLU A 131 13.93 21.90 -5.30
C GLU A 131 14.44 22.76 -4.16
N VAL A 132 14.67 22.19 -2.97
CA VAL A 132 15.29 22.89 -1.84
C VAL A 132 16.73 23.28 -2.16
N ASP A 133 17.51 22.38 -2.77
CA ASP A 133 18.89 22.67 -3.18
C ASP A 133 18.94 23.79 -4.23
N ASP A 134 18.03 23.79 -5.22
CA ASP A 134 17.93 24.87 -6.23
C ASP A 134 17.58 26.21 -5.58
N ILE A 135 16.65 26.22 -4.62
CA ILE A 135 16.31 27.42 -3.85
C ILE A 135 17.51 27.91 -3.04
N GLN A 136 18.29 27.02 -2.42
CA GLN A 136 19.50 27.40 -1.69
C GLN A 136 20.56 28.02 -2.62
N GLU A 137 20.76 27.46 -3.81
CA GLU A 137 21.67 28.04 -4.80
C GLU A 137 21.24 29.45 -5.21
N HIS A 138 19.94 29.64 -5.44
CA HIS A 138 19.36 30.95 -5.74
C HIS A 138 19.50 31.94 -4.58
N LEU A 139 19.31 31.51 -3.33
CA LEU A 139 19.51 32.34 -2.15
C LEU A 139 20.96 32.78 -2.00
N HIS A 140 21.93 31.86 -2.10
CA HIS A 140 23.35 32.19 -2.02
C HIS A 140 23.78 33.17 -3.13
N ARG A 141 23.22 33.03 -4.34
CA ARG A 141 23.46 33.99 -5.43
C ARG A 141 22.96 35.38 -5.08
N ILE A 142 21.73 35.50 -4.57
CA ILE A 142 21.14 36.78 -4.13
C ILE A 142 21.96 37.40 -2.99
N GLU A 143 22.40 36.60 -2.01
CA GLU A 143 23.26 37.08 -0.92
C GLU A 143 24.59 37.65 -1.42
N SER A 144 25.20 36.99 -2.41
CA SER A 144 26.44 37.47 -3.04
C SER A 144 26.24 38.80 -3.78
N GLU A 145 25.17 38.93 -4.56
CA GLU A 145 24.81 40.17 -5.27
C GLU A 145 24.55 41.32 -4.28
N MET A 146 23.81 41.07 -3.21
CA MET A 146 23.55 42.04 -2.14
C MET A 146 24.85 42.50 -1.45
N ALA A 147 25.78 41.58 -1.19
CA ALA A 147 27.08 41.91 -0.63
C ALA A 147 27.89 42.82 -1.55
N GLN A 148 27.90 42.55 -2.87
CA GLN A 148 28.55 43.40 -3.85
C GLN A 148 27.94 44.80 -3.92
N ILE A 149 26.61 44.91 -3.96
CA ILE A 149 25.91 46.21 -3.97
C ILE A 149 26.26 47.02 -2.72
N LYS A 150 26.30 46.38 -1.54
CA LYS A 150 26.66 47.05 -0.28
C LYS A 150 28.08 47.62 -0.32
N LEU A 151 29.04 46.90 -0.90
CA LEU A 151 30.41 47.37 -1.08
C LEU A 151 30.48 48.58 -2.04
N LEU A 152 29.75 48.54 -3.15
CA LEU A 152 29.69 49.65 -4.12
C LEU A 152 29.07 50.92 -3.51
N LEU A 153 28.03 50.77 -2.68
CA LEU A 153 27.43 51.90 -1.97
C LEU A 153 28.36 52.49 -0.91
N GLN A 154 29.18 51.67 -0.24
CA GLN A 154 30.18 52.16 0.71
C GLN A 154 31.34 52.87 0.02
N SER A 155 31.74 52.47 -1.20
CA SER A 155 32.83 53.13 -1.92
C SER A 155 32.45 54.46 -2.57
N GLN A 156 31.15 54.77 -2.71
CA GLN A 156 30.66 56.06 -3.21
C GLN A 156 30.44 57.11 -2.11
N ARG A 157 30.76 56.78 -0.86
CA ARG A 157 30.75 57.69 0.29
C ARG A 157 32.17 58.06 0.70
#